data_AF-A0A0G1VH04-F1
#
_entry.id   AF-A0A0G1VH04-F1
#
_cell.length_a   1.000
_cell.length_b   1.000
_cell.length_c   1.000
_cell.angle_alpha   90.00
_cell.angle_beta   90.00
_cell.angle_gamma   90.00
#
_symmetry.space_group_name_H-M   'P 1'
#
loop_
_entity.id
_entity.type
_entity.pdbx_description
1 polymer ?
#
loop_
_entity_poly.entity_id
_entity_poly.type
_entity_poly.pdbx_seq_one_letter_code
_entity_poly.pdbx_strand_id
1 'polypeptide(L)'
;NLTATSAQLNWTSGAGGTSQRIYLDESRSKVVADCASGCLISQIGLDPNLTSYATGNILEPGLAYYWKVVEYRSASCQKTFSTIPSFLTLADAWTQALNGNIHANALLSFVREAPSGQYHGQYLISSRGTIGANVSSQPGWLADLYPEGNLSAEENTPVSLPTYNQLRSLFGREATTSLLLPSAGSLVNGGVYEVTQSDVLDNIYSVPSGVRALIFVDGNLTIDAEVRVPANSFLAFIVRDNLEIGKALLGGDSSGDEIQATLIAQGFISTAYDRTGPTEVHRRLIISGNLVSLADTIFFYRNLGDGGNGTTPAELVSPRIRTFIQAKNILAKPRIFWREIPAGF
;
A
#
# COMPACT_ATOMS: atom_id res chain seq x y z
N ASN A 1 -8.00 13.25 -8.75
CA ASN A 1 -7.34 12.56 -7.63
C ASN A 1 -8.29 12.52 -6.45
N LEU A 2 -8.66 11.33 -6.02
CA LEU A 2 -9.55 11.08 -4.88
C LEU A 2 -8.77 10.23 -3.88
N THR A 3 -8.85 10.58 -2.60
CA THR A 3 -8.21 9.87 -1.49
C THR A 3 -9.26 9.60 -0.40
N ALA A 4 -8.83 9.07 0.73
CA ALA A 4 -9.69 8.88 1.89
C ALA A 4 -10.19 10.22 2.48
N THR A 5 -9.40 11.30 2.37
CA THR A 5 -9.70 12.57 3.04
C THR A 5 -9.71 13.81 2.13
N SER A 6 -9.43 13.64 0.84
CA SER A 6 -9.40 14.75 -0.14
C SER A 6 -9.83 14.34 -1.54
N ALA A 7 -10.36 15.30 -2.30
CA ALA A 7 -10.75 15.14 -3.69
C ALA A 7 -10.32 16.35 -4.55
N GLN A 8 -9.99 16.09 -5.81
CA GLN A 8 -9.87 17.08 -6.87
C GLN A 8 -11.15 17.07 -7.69
N LEU A 9 -11.95 18.12 -7.56
CA LEU A 9 -13.19 18.34 -8.32
C LEU A 9 -12.82 19.04 -9.63
N ASN A 10 -13.34 18.54 -10.75
CA ASN A 10 -13.09 19.12 -12.07
C ASN A 10 -14.41 19.31 -12.81
N TRP A 11 -14.59 20.47 -13.45
CA TRP A 11 -15.78 20.80 -14.23
C TRP A 11 -15.42 21.68 -15.41
N THR A 12 -16.33 21.79 -16.36
CA THR A 12 -16.22 22.74 -17.47
C THR A 12 -16.88 24.05 -17.06
N SER A 13 -16.14 25.16 -17.11
CA SER A 13 -16.74 26.48 -16.91
C SER A 13 -17.67 26.83 -18.08
N GLY A 14 -18.72 27.57 -17.77
CA GLY A 14 -19.64 28.13 -18.73
C GLY A 14 -19.20 29.47 -19.30
N ALA A 15 -20.15 30.14 -19.95
CA ALA A 15 -19.96 31.48 -20.49
C ALA A 15 -21.06 32.41 -19.94
N GLY A 16 -20.66 33.48 -19.24
CA GLY A 16 -21.56 34.58 -18.85
C GLY A 16 -21.65 34.88 -17.34
N GLY A 17 -21.09 34.04 -16.47
CA GLY A 17 -20.92 34.34 -15.04
C GLY A 17 -19.77 35.32 -14.78
N THR A 18 -19.89 36.15 -13.73
CA THR A 18 -18.76 36.98 -13.24
C THR A 18 -17.99 36.30 -12.11
N SER A 19 -18.53 35.21 -11.58
CA SER A 19 -17.93 34.39 -10.52
C SER A 19 -18.54 32.99 -10.51
N GLN A 20 -17.92 32.07 -9.79
CA GLN A 20 -18.45 30.75 -9.50
C GLN A 20 -18.67 30.55 -7.99
N ARG A 21 -19.56 29.62 -7.66
CA ARG A 21 -19.78 29.11 -6.30
C ARG A 21 -19.67 27.60 -6.33
N ILE A 22 -19.05 27.02 -5.31
CA ILE A 22 -18.94 25.57 -5.17
C ILE A 22 -19.47 25.14 -3.81
N TYR A 23 -20.26 24.08 -3.85
CA TYR A 23 -20.91 23.48 -2.70
C TYR A 23 -20.57 22.01 -2.64
N LEU A 24 -20.20 21.50 -1.46
CA LEU A 24 -19.93 20.08 -1.24
C LEU A 24 -20.36 19.68 0.18
N ASP A 25 -21.07 18.56 0.28
CA ASP A 25 -21.52 17.97 1.54
C ASP A 25 -21.86 16.49 1.36
N GLU A 26 -21.97 15.75 2.47
CA GLU A 26 -22.49 14.38 2.48
C GLU A 26 -23.99 14.34 2.21
N SER A 27 -24.70 15.44 2.52
CA SER A 27 -26.13 15.54 2.28
C SER A 27 -26.43 16.13 0.90
N ARG A 28 -26.95 15.27 0.01
CA ARG A 28 -27.44 15.70 -1.31
C ARG A 28 -28.44 16.85 -1.23
N SER A 29 -29.36 16.82 -0.26
CA SER A 29 -30.40 17.84 -0.11
C SER A 29 -29.82 19.21 0.26
N LYS A 30 -28.79 19.26 1.12
CA LYS A 30 -28.09 20.51 1.45
C LYS A 30 -27.40 21.11 0.22
N VAL A 31 -26.71 20.28 -0.56
CA VAL A 31 -26.02 20.72 -1.78
C VAL A 31 -27.03 21.21 -2.83
N VAL A 32 -28.16 20.51 -3.01
CA VAL A 32 -29.27 20.98 -3.87
C VAL A 32 -29.74 22.36 -3.42
N ALA A 33 -29.87 22.59 -2.12
CA ALA A 33 -30.33 23.84 -1.51
C ALA A 33 -29.24 24.93 -1.36
N ASP A 34 -28.16 24.88 -2.15
CA ASP A 34 -27.07 25.87 -2.13
C ASP A 34 -26.44 26.06 -0.73
N CYS A 35 -26.47 25.00 0.09
CA CYS A 35 -25.89 25.01 1.43
C CYS A 35 -26.43 26.12 2.34
N ALA A 36 -27.71 26.48 2.18
CA ALA A 36 -28.35 27.52 3.00
C ALA A 36 -28.29 27.23 4.52
N SER A 37 -28.22 25.95 4.92
CA SER A 37 -28.06 25.50 6.30
C SER A 37 -26.60 25.24 6.70
N GLY A 38 -25.63 25.62 5.87
CA GLY A 38 -24.22 25.27 5.99
C GLY A 38 -23.89 23.92 5.33
N CYS A 39 -22.67 23.84 4.80
CA CYS A 39 -22.05 22.63 4.25
C CYS A 39 -20.56 22.59 4.59
N LEU A 40 -19.94 21.45 4.37
CA LEU A 40 -18.47 21.29 4.47
C LEU A 40 -17.70 22.27 3.58
N ILE A 41 -18.14 22.45 2.33
CA ILE A 41 -17.65 23.52 1.45
C ILE A 41 -18.83 24.36 0.97
N SER A 42 -18.70 25.67 1.10
CA SER A 42 -19.59 26.67 0.52
C SER A 42 -18.78 27.91 0.13
N GLN A 43 -17.93 27.76 -0.89
CA GLN A 43 -17.09 28.87 -1.36
C GLN A 43 -17.83 29.71 -2.40
N ILE A 44 -17.72 31.02 -2.25
CA ILE A 44 -18.37 32.02 -3.11
C ILE A 44 -17.33 32.96 -3.71
N GLY A 45 -17.59 33.46 -4.92
CA GLY A 45 -16.71 34.45 -5.55
C GLY A 45 -15.46 33.84 -6.21
N LEU A 46 -15.50 32.56 -6.57
CA LEU A 46 -14.41 31.92 -7.31
C LEU A 46 -14.27 32.51 -8.72
N ASP A 47 -13.06 32.46 -9.28
CA ASP A 47 -12.77 32.92 -10.65
C ASP A 47 -13.75 32.27 -11.64
N PRO A 48 -14.43 33.05 -12.50
CA PRO A 48 -15.36 32.52 -13.50
C PRO A 48 -14.73 31.55 -14.50
N ASN A 49 -13.41 31.54 -14.65
CA ASN A 49 -12.68 30.63 -15.53
C ASN A 49 -12.09 29.42 -14.80
N LEU A 50 -12.33 29.28 -13.50
CA LEU A 50 -11.86 28.12 -12.74
C LEU A 50 -12.55 26.85 -13.25
N THR A 51 -11.77 25.79 -13.45
CA THR A 51 -12.25 24.48 -13.92
C THR A 51 -11.94 23.36 -12.93
N SER A 52 -11.29 23.68 -11.81
CA SER A 52 -10.95 22.68 -10.80
C SER A 52 -10.85 23.25 -9.38
N TYR A 53 -11.12 22.42 -8.38
CA TYR A 53 -11.07 22.77 -6.97
C TYR A 53 -10.56 21.59 -6.14
N ALA A 54 -9.54 21.83 -5.32
CA ALA A 54 -9.05 20.86 -4.35
C ALA A 54 -9.80 21.05 -3.03
N THR A 55 -10.41 19.99 -2.51
CA THR A 55 -11.15 20.07 -1.23
C THR A 55 -10.20 20.27 -0.03
N GLY A 56 -8.93 19.92 -0.17
CA GLY A 56 -8.04 19.72 0.98
C GLY A 56 -8.41 18.47 1.77
N ASN A 57 -7.73 18.25 2.91
CA ASN A 57 -7.89 17.09 3.79
C ASN A 57 -9.06 17.27 4.78
N ILE A 58 -10.26 17.51 4.26
CA ILE A 58 -11.46 17.84 5.07
C ILE A 58 -12.57 16.77 4.96
N LEU A 59 -12.36 15.75 4.14
CA LEU A 59 -13.34 14.69 3.93
C LEU A 59 -13.06 13.52 4.89
N GLU A 60 -14.07 12.72 5.15
CA GLU A 60 -13.95 11.52 5.95
C GLU A 60 -13.91 10.26 5.06
N PRO A 61 -13.13 9.22 5.43
CA PRO A 61 -13.03 7.98 4.65
C PRO A 61 -14.36 7.22 4.52
N GLY A 62 -14.63 6.66 3.35
CA GLY A 62 -15.77 5.76 3.11
C GLY A 62 -17.15 6.42 3.03
N LEU A 63 -17.23 7.75 2.94
CA LEU A 63 -18.47 8.51 2.86
C LEU A 63 -18.76 9.00 1.44
N ALA A 64 -20.05 9.05 1.10
CA ALA A 64 -20.51 9.59 -0.16
C ALA A 64 -20.66 11.11 -0.06
N TYR A 65 -19.99 11.84 -0.95
CA TYR A 65 -20.09 13.28 -1.05
C TYR A 65 -20.79 13.68 -2.33
N TYR A 66 -21.63 14.71 -2.22
CA TYR A 66 -22.29 15.37 -3.33
C TYR A 66 -21.70 16.75 -3.49
N TRP A 67 -21.61 17.23 -4.72
CA TRP A 67 -21.15 18.60 -4.96
C TRP A 67 -21.88 19.23 -6.14
N LYS A 68 -21.80 20.56 -6.24
CA LYS A 68 -22.23 21.27 -7.44
C LYS A 68 -21.46 22.57 -7.61
N VAL A 69 -21.40 23.03 -8.86
CA VAL A 69 -20.87 24.35 -9.23
C VAL A 69 -21.99 25.19 -9.83
N VAL A 70 -22.10 26.41 -9.33
CA VAL A 70 -23.06 27.42 -9.79
C VAL A 70 -22.28 28.60 -10.35
N GLU A 71 -22.49 28.89 -11.63
CA GLU A 71 -22.06 30.18 -12.18
C GLU A 71 -23.00 31.28 -11.71
N TYR A 72 -22.40 32.37 -11.26
CA TYR A 72 -23.10 33.45 -10.62
C TYR A 72 -22.69 34.80 -11.20
N ARG A 73 -23.70 35.57 -11.61
CA ARG A 73 -23.59 37.00 -11.93
C ARG A 73 -24.46 37.85 -11.01
N SER A 74 -25.67 37.40 -10.73
CA SER A 74 -26.60 38.00 -9.76
C SER A 74 -27.60 36.96 -9.26
N ALA A 75 -28.38 37.27 -8.22
CA ALA A 75 -29.40 36.36 -7.69
C ALA A 75 -30.44 35.95 -8.75
N SER A 76 -30.74 36.84 -9.69
CA SER A 76 -31.64 36.60 -10.83
C SER A 76 -30.93 35.99 -12.05
N CYS A 77 -29.60 35.88 -12.03
CA CYS A 77 -28.78 35.40 -13.15
C CYS A 77 -27.71 34.45 -12.62
N GLN A 78 -28.14 33.21 -12.40
CA GLN A 78 -27.30 32.10 -11.98
C GLN A 78 -27.69 30.83 -12.74
N LYS A 79 -26.71 29.96 -13.00
CA LYS A 79 -26.94 28.68 -13.69
C LYS A 79 -26.10 27.60 -13.02
N THR A 80 -26.72 26.46 -12.73
CA THR A 80 -25.99 25.28 -12.26
C THR A 80 -25.35 24.59 -13.45
N PHE A 81 -24.03 24.40 -13.43
CA PHE A 81 -23.26 23.81 -14.52
C PHE A 81 -22.98 22.32 -14.35
N SER A 82 -23.20 21.77 -13.16
CA SER A 82 -23.04 20.35 -12.87
C SER A 82 -24.38 19.66 -12.64
N THR A 83 -24.65 18.53 -13.32
CA THR A 83 -25.54 17.49 -12.76
C THR A 83 -24.91 17.04 -11.45
N ILE A 84 -25.63 17.00 -10.32
CA ILE A 84 -25.03 16.76 -8.98
C ILE A 84 -24.17 15.50 -9.03
N PRO A 85 -22.83 15.61 -9.14
CA PRO A 85 -21.97 14.46 -9.22
C PRO A 85 -21.74 13.98 -7.79
N SER A 86 -21.74 12.67 -7.59
CA SER A 86 -21.35 12.07 -6.33
C SER A 86 -20.04 11.33 -6.47
N PHE A 87 -19.26 11.29 -5.41
CA PHE A 87 -18.11 10.40 -5.29
C PHE A 87 -18.08 9.78 -3.89
N LEU A 88 -17.50 8.60 -3.78
CA LEU A 88 -17.30 7.90 -2.51
C LEU A 88 -15.83 8.05 -2.12
N THR A 89 -15.53 8.68 -0.97
CA THR A 89 -14.15 8.69 -0.47
C THR A 89 -13.69 7.26 -0.21
N LEU A 90 -12.39 7.02 -0.40
CA LEU A 90 -11.84 5.69 -0.17
C LEU A 90 -11.97 5.35 1.32
N ALA A 91 -12.62 4.24 1.67
CA ALA A 91 -12.65 3.75 3.06
C ALA A 91 -11.24 3.25 3.43
N ASP A 92 -10.67 3.69 4.55
CA ASP A 92 -9.36 3.21 4.98
C ASP A 92 -9.42 1.70 5.23
N ALA A 93 -8.70 0.92 4.41
CA ALA A 93 -8.59 -0.52 4.60
C ALA A 93 -7.62 -0.84 5.74
N TRP A 94 -7.90 -1.91 6.48
CA TRP A 94 -7.05 -2.40 7.57
C TRP A 94 -5.65 -2.80 7.09
N THR A 95 -5.52 -3.15 5.80
CA THR A 95 -4.27 -3.27 5.07
C THR A 95 -4.39 -2.50 3.75
N GLN A 96 -3.49 -1.55 3.50
CA GLN A 96 -3.45 -0.79 2.25
C GLN A 96 -2.21 -1.18 1.46
N ALA A 97 -2.39 -1.64 0.22
CA ALA A 97 -1.30 -1.90 -0.71
C ALA A 97 -1.24 -0.77 -1.75
N LEU A 98 -0.84 0.44 -1.33
CA LEU A 98 -0.77 1.59 -2.24
C LEU A 98 0.37 1.36 -3.26
N ASN A 99 -0.01 0.96 -4.47
CA ASN A 99 0.84 0.47 -5.58
C ASN A 99 1.43 -0.95 -5.42
N GLY A 100 0.98 -1.74 -4.43
CA GLY A 100 1.55 -3.05 -4.09
C GLY A 100 0.58 -4.22 -4.18
N ASN A 101 1.11 -5.44 -4.08
CA ASN A 101 0.34 -6.68 -4.11
C ASN A 101 0.60 -7.51 -2.85
N ILE A 102 -0.44 -8.18 -2.36
CA ILE A 102 -0.36 -9.13 -1.24
C ILE A 102 -0.63 -10.53 -1.79
N HIS A 103 0.33 -11.45 -1.62
CA HIS A 103 0.24 -12.83 -2.09
C HIS A 103 0.68 -13.83 -1.00
N ALA A 104 -0.11 -14.88 -0.80
CA ALA A 104 0.22 -15.99 0.10
C ALA A 104 0.09 -17.34 -0.62
N ASN A 105 1.02 -18.29 -0.42
CA ASN A 105 0.96 -19.57 -1.13
C ASN A 105 0.06 -20.61 -0.45
N ALA A 106 -0.07 -20.57 0.88
CA ALA A 106 -0.79 -21.61 1.64
C ALA A 106 -2.06 -21.08 2.33
N LEU A 107 -1.94 -20.02 3.13
CA LEU A 107 -3.07 -19.43 3.83
C LEU A 107 -2.86 -17.94 3.93
N LEU A 108 -3.90 -17.16 3.60
CA LEU A 108 -3.98 -15.78 4.04
C LEU A 108 -4.96 -15.72 5.21
N SER A 109 -4.45 -15.38 6.39
CA SER A 109 -5.26 -15.34 7.62
C SER A 109 -5.11 -14.00 8.32
N PHE A 110 -6.23 -13.33 8.53
CA PHE A 110 -6.34 -12.20 9.46
C PHE A 110 -6.89 -12.71 10.79
N VAL A 111 -6.29 -12.22 11.89
CA VAL A 111 -6.68 -12.61 13.26
C VAL A 111 -8.10 -12.14 13.62
N ARG A 112 -8.64 -11.13 12.92
CA ARG A 112 -9.97 -10.55 13.15
C ARG A 112 -10.70 -10.29 11.84
N GLU A 113 -12.02 -10.24 11.90
CA GLU A 113 -12.89 -9.83 10.79
C GLU A 113 -12.81 -8.30 10.57
N ALA A 114 -12.98 -7.86 9.33
CA ALA A 114 -13.03 -6.44 9.01
C ALA A 114 -14.25 -5.80 9.70
N PRO A 115 -14.15 -4.55 10.19
CA PRO A 115 -15.31 -3.84 10.73
C PRO A 115 -16.47 -3.77 9.73
N SER A 116 -17.71 -3.69 10.23
CA SER A 116 -18.91 -3.66 9.38
C SER A 116 -18.83 -2.52 8.35
N GLY A 117 -18.95 -2.85 7.06
CA GLY A 117 -18.82 -1.90 5.95
C GLY A 117 -17.38 -1.62 5.48
N GLN A 118 -16.38 -2.26 6.09
CA GLN A 118 -14.96 -2.13 5.73
C GLN A 118 -14.41 -3.41 5.10
N TYR A 119 -13.21 -3.29 4.52
CA TYR A 119 -12.51 -4.37 3.83
C TYR A 119 -11.04 -4.41 4.29
N HIS A 120 -10.44 -5.60 4.28
CA HIS A 120 -9.03 -5.82 4.58
C HIS A 120 -8.10 -5.27 3.48
N GLY A 121 -8.56 -5.11 2.24
CA GLY A 121 -7.76 -4.53 1.16
C GLY A 121 -8.59 -3.81 0.08
N GLN A 122 -7.95 -2.83 -0.58
CA GLN A 122 -8.49 -2.06 -1.72
C GLN A 122 -7.97 -2.54 -3.10
N TYR A 123 -7.04 -3.50 -3.12
CA TYR A 123 -6.41 -4.05 -4.33
C TYR A 123 -6.35 -5.59 -4.24
N LEU A 124 -6.00 -6.26 -5.35
CA LEU A 124 -6.04 -7.72 -5.49
C LEU A 124 -5.30 -8.43 -4.34
N ILE A 125 -6.04 -9.28 -3.63
CA ILE A 125 -5.53 -10.22 -2.64
C ILE A 125 -5.59 -11.60 -3.29
N SER A 126 -4.45 -12.31 -3.37
CA SER A 126 -4.40 -13.67 -3.95
C SER A 126 -3.82 -14.67 -2.95
N SER A 127 -4.40 -15.86 -2.89
CA SER A 127 -3.80 -17.00 -2.18
C SER A 127 -3.87 -18.27 -3.03
N ARG A 128 -2.82 -19.10 -3.06
CA ARG A 128 -2.87 -20.41 -3.76
C ARG A 128 -3.61 -21.49 -2.95
N GLY A 129 -3.63 -21.36 -1.62
CA GLY A 129 -4.31 -22.29 -0.72
C GLY A 129 -5.67 -21.76 -0.27
N THR A 130 -5.85 -21.53 1.03
CA THR A 130 -7.14 -21.10 1.58
C THR A 130 -7.14 -19.62 1.91
N ILE A 131 -8.21 -18.92 1.52
CA ILE A 131 -8.52 -17.59 2.04
C ILE A 131 -9.28 -17.78 3.35
N GLY A 132 -8.70 -17.32 4.46
CA GLY A 132 -9.32 -17.48 5.79
C GLY A 132 -10.69 -16.81 5.87
N ALA A 133 -11.59 -17.37 6.69
CA ALA A 133 -12.98 -16.92 6.79
C ALA A 133 -13.15 -15.44 7.18
N ASN A 134 -12.15 -14.86 7.83
CA ASN A 134 -12.14 -13.47 8.24
C ASN A 134 -11.72 -12.50 7.11
N VAL A 135 -11.21 -12.98 5.97
CA VAL A 135 -10.77 -12.13 4.86
C VAL A 135 -11.99 -11.54 4.16
N SER A 136 -11.98 -10.22 3.97
CA SER A 136 -13.06 -9.46 3.32
C SER A 136 -12.42 -8.44 2.38
N SER A 137 -12.69 -8.50 1.08
CA SER A 137 -12.24 -7.51 0.08
C SER A 137 -13.44 -6.76 -0.49
N GLN A 138 -13.21 -5.65 -1.19
CA GLN A 138 -14.27 -5.06 -2.01
C GLN A 138 -14.85 -6.09 -3.00
N PRO A 139 -16.15 -6.00 -3.36
CA PRO A 139 -16.78 -6.91 -4.32
C PRO A 139 -16.01 -6.96 -5.66
N GLY A 140 -15.61 -8.16 -6.10
CA GLY A 140 -14.86 -8.37 -7.35
C GLY A 140 -13.33 -8.40 -7.22
N TRP A 141 -12.78 -8.28 -6.01
CA TRP A 141 -11.32 -8.16 -5.77
C TRP A 141 -10.69 -9.36 -5.05
N LEU A 142 -11.51 -10.35 -4.68
CA LEU A 142 -11.07 -11.67 -4.22
C LEU A 142 -10.89 -12.55 -5.47
N ALA A 143 -9.65 -12.92 -5.75
CA ALA A 143 -9.36 -13.94 -6.74
C ALA A 143 -8.72 -15.14 -6.03
N ASP A 144 -9.42 -16.27 -6.05
CA ASP A 144 -8.89 -17.54 -5.53
C ASP A 144 -7.65 -17.99 -6.33
N LEU A 145 -7.55 -17.62 -7.61
CA LEU A 145 -6.44 -17.96 -8.52
C LEU A 145 -6.15 -16.80 -9.50
N TYR A 146 -4.87 -16.58 -9.85
CA TYR A 146 -4.41 -15.54 -10.80
C TYR A 146 -3.96 -16.18 -12.12
N PRO A 147 -4.54 -15.85 -13.29
CA PRO A 147 -4.19 -16.51 -14.55
C PRO A 147 -2.92 -15.91 -15.19
N GLU A 148 -1.91 -16.74 -15.48
CA GLU A 148 -0.78 -16.33 -16.32
C GLU A 148 -1.11 -16.44 -17.82
N GLY A 149 -0.98 -15.33 -18.54
CA GLY A 149 -0.88 -15.33 -20.00
C GLY A 149 -2.20 -15.46 -20.79
N ASN A 150 -3.30 -15.89 -20.19
CA ASN A 150 -4.62 -15.89 -20.82
C ASN A 150 -5.67 -15.20 -19.91
N LEU A 151 -6.45 -14.26 -20.46
CA LEU A 151 -7.53 -13.57 -19.75
C LEU A 151 -8.82 -14.41 -19.67
N SER A 152 -8.75 -15.66 -20.13
CA SER A 152 -9.81 -16.64 -19.96
C SER A 152 -10.00 -16.96 -18.47
N ALA A 153 -11.19 -16.72 -17.94
CA ALA A 153 -11.60 -17.16 -16.60
C ALA A 153 -11.59 -18.69 -16.43
N GLU A 154 -11.40 -19.43 -17.53
CA GLU A 154 -11.45 -20.89 -17.60
C GLU A 154 -10.05 -21.53 -17.63
N GLU A 155 -9.00 -20.75 -17.92
CA GLU A 155 -7.61 -21.23 -18.00
C GLU A 155 -6.78 -20.68 -16.81
N ASN A 156 -7.19 -21.07 -15.61
CA ASN A 156 -6.47 -20.77 -14.38
C ASN A 156 -5.22 -21.67 -14.28
N THR A 157 -4.03 -21.09 -14.44
CA THR A 157 -2.75 -21.77 -14.17
C THR A 157 -2.09 -21.22 -12.90
N PRO A 158 -1.51 -22.06 -12.02
CA PRO A 158 -0.78 -21.57 -10.84
C PRO A 158 0.40 -20.68 -11.22
N VAL A 159 0.56 -19.53 -10.54
CA VAL A 159 1.77 -18.70 -10.65
C VAL A 159 2.95 -19.50 -10.10
N SER A 160 3.90 -19.86 -10.97
CA SER A 160 5.15 -20.49 -10.53
C SER A 160 6.10 -19.41 -10.03
N LEU A 161 6.05 -19.09 -8.73
CA LEU A 161 7.09 -18.26 -8.13
C LEU A 161 8.44 -18.99 -8.14
N PRO A 162 9.55 -18.30 -8.42
CA PRO A 162 10.88 -18.91 -8.33
C PRO A 162 11.18 -19.24 -6.87
N THR A 163 11.84 -20.37 -6.64
CA THR A 163 12.43 -20.70 -5.34
C THR A 163 13.60 -19.78 -5.03
N TYR A 164 13.99 -19.69 -3.75
CA TYR A 164 15.22 -19.04 -3.31
C TYR A 164 16.43 -19.48 -4.16
N ASN A 165 16.62 -20.78 -4.37
CA ASN A 165 17.73 -21.32 -5.15
C ASN A 165 17.70 -20.87 -6.62
N GLN A 166 16.51 -20.73 -7.21
CA GLN A 166 16.36 -20.18 -8.55
C GLN A 166 16.69 -18.69 -8.60
N LEU A 167 16.22 -17.90 -7.63
CA LEU A 167 16.59 -16.48 -7.51
C LEU A 167 18.10 -16.31 -7.29
N ARG A 168 18.71 -17.13 -6.44
CA ARG A 168 20.15 -17.18 -6.16
C ARG A 168 20.94 -17.54 -7.41
N SER A 169 20.51 -18.53 -8.19
CA SER A 169 21.17 -18.90 -9.45
C SER A 169 21.10 -17.80 -10.51
N LEU A 170 20.04 -16.99 -10.51
CA LEU A 170 19.80 -15.94 -11.51
C LEU A 170 20.48 -14.62 -11.15
N PHE A 171 20.31 -14.15 -9.91
CA PHE A 171 20.75 -12.82 -9.47
C PHE A 171 21.88 -12.86 -8.45
N GLY A 172 22.21 -14.05 -7.95
CA GLY A 172 23.21 -14.26 -6.92
C GLY A 172 24.65 -14.42 -7.42
N ARG A 173 24.88 -14.45 -8.73
CA ARG A 173 26.22 -14.65 -9.28
C ARG A 173 27.16 -13.55 -8.81
N GLU A 174 28.40 -13.92 -8.48
CA GLU A 174 29.45 -13.00 -8.00
C GLU A 174 29.12 -12.29 -6.68
N ALA A 175 28.20 -12.84 -5.88
CA ALA A 175 27.89 -12.28 -4.58
C ALA A 175 29.13 -12.23 -3.68
N THR A 176 29.31 -11.10 -3.01
CA THR A 176 30.28 -10.99 -1.92
C THR A 176 29.75 -11.76 -0.72
N THR A 177 30.48 -12.79 -0.29
CA THR A 177 30.05 -13.68 0.78
C THR A 177 30.48 -13.17 2.15
N SER A 178 29.61 -13.32 3.15
CA SER A 178 29.87 -12.94 4.53
C SER A 178 29.10 -13.84 5.50
N LEU A 179 29.56 -13.93 6.74
CA LEU A 179 28.83 -14.62 7.81
C LEU A 179 27.70 -13.77 8.39
N LEU A 180 27.83 -12.45 8.29
CA LEU A 180 26.87 -11.49 8.81
C LEU A 180 26.40 -10.57 7.69
N LEU A 181 25.30 -9.88 7.92
CA LEU A 181 24.81 -8.81 7.08
C LEU A 181 25.91 -7.77 6.88
N PRO A 182 26.21 -7.39 5.62
CA PRO A 182 27.16 -6.32 5.37
C PRO A 182 26.67 -5.05 6.06
N SER A 183 27.57 -4.27 6.66
CA SER A 183 27.17 -2.96 7.22
C SER A 183 26.59 -2.07 6.11
N ALA A 184 25.56 -1.28 6.40
CA ALA A 184 24.92 -0.45 5.38
C ALA A 184 25.91 0.49 4.66
N GLY A 185 26.92 1.00 5.38
CA GLY A 185 27.98 1.83 4.81
C GLY A 185 28.93 1.10 3.85
N SER A 186 29.02 -0.23 3.93
CA SER A 186 29.82 -1.02 2.97
C SER A 186 29.12 -1.24 1.63
N LEU A 187 27.84 -0.88 1.52
CA LEU A 187 27.07 -1.00 0.28
C LEU A 187 27.32 0.14 -0.72
N VAL A 188 28.33 1.00 -0.53
CA VAL A 188 28.56 2.23 -1.31
C VAL A 188 28.58 2.04 -2.83
N ASN A 189 29.01 0.87 -3.32
CA ASN A 189 29.05 0.57 -4.75
C ASN A 189 27.85 -0.26 -5.23
N GLY A 190 26.90 -0.56 -4.35
CA GLY A 190 25.88 -1.58 -4.58
C GLY A 190 26.48 -2.96 -4.82
N GLY A 191 25.67 -3.86 -5.36
CA GLY A 191 26.09 -5.20 -5.73
C GLY A 191 25.22 -6.30 -5.13
N VAL A 192 25.76 -7.51 -5.14
CA VAL A 192 25.09 -8.69 -4.65
C VAL A 192 25.89 -9.23 -3.48
N TYR A 193 25.20 -9.59 -2.41
CA TYR A 193 25.79 -10.09 -1.17
C TYR A 193 25.11 -11.40 -0.79
N GLU A 194 25.86 -12.29 -0.15
CA GLU A 194 25.37 -13.56 0.38
C GLU A 194 25.81 -13.71 1.82
N VAL A 195 24.83 -13.71 2.72
CA VAL A 195 25.00 -14.04 4.13
C VAL A 195 24.80 -15.53 4.27
N THR A 196 25.85 -16.28 4.60
CA THR A 196 25.84 -17.75 4.50
C THR A 196 25.18 -18.45 5.69
N GLN A 197 24.51 -17.71 6.56
CA GLN A 197 23.81 -18.21 7.75
C GLN A 197 22.66 -17.29 8.14
N SER A 198 21.87 -17.69 9.14
CA SER A 198 20.87 -16.81 9.75
C SER A 198 21.53 -15.60 10.40
N ASP A 199 20.86 -14.46 10.36
CA ASP A 199 21.36 -13.24 10.98
C ASP A 199 20.25 -12.31 11.49
N VAL A 200 20.62 -11.37 12.34
CA VAL A 200 19.74 -10.38 12.96
C VAL A 200 20.19 -8.98 12.58
N LEU A 201 19.26 -8.18 12.06
CA LEU A 201 19.41 -6.75 11.86
C LEU A 201 18.84 -6.04 13.09
N ASP A 202 19.70 -5.76 14.07
CA ASP A 202 19.37 -5.17 15.38
C ASP A 202 19.79 -3.68 15.52
N ASN A 203 20.40 -3.13 14.47
CA ASN A 203 20.86 -1.74 14.39
C ASN A 203 20.23 -1.02 13.19
N ILE A 204 19.93 0.28 13.33
CA ILE A 204 19.30 1.07 12.25
C ILE A 204 20.13 0.97 10.97
N TYR A 205 19.53 0.40 9.92
CA TYR A 205 20.22 0.07 8.69
C TYR A 205 20.01 1.16 7.62
N SER A 206 20.92 2.13 7.61
CA SER A 206 20.83 3.31 6.73
C SER A 206 21.69 3.17 5.48
N VAL A 207 21.07 2.86 4.34
CA VAL A 207 21.74 2.65 3.06
C VAL A 207 22.15 4.00 2.44
N PRO A 208 23.36 4.13 1.87
CA PRO A 208 23.77 5.34 1.15
C PRO A 208 22.90 5.62 -0.08
N SER A 209 22.90 6.88 -0.53
CA SER A 209 22.19 7.31 -1.75
C SER A 209 22.82 6.72 -3.02
N GLY A 210 21.99 6.36 -4.00
CA GLY A 210 22.43 5.82 -5.30
C GLY A 210 22.85 4.35 -5.30
N VAL A 211 22.71 3.66 -4.17
CA VAL A 211 23.09 2.27 -3.98
C VAL A 211 22.01 1.32 -4.50
N ARG A 212 22.39 0.23 -5.15
CA ARG A 212 21.48 -0.86 -5.53
C ARG A 212 22.06 -2.18 -5.03
N ALA A 213 21.43 -2.79 -4.03
CA ALA A 213 21.94 -3.98 -3.39
C ALA A 213 20.90 -5.11 -3.33
N LEU A 214 21.35 -6.33 -3.61
CA LEU A 214 20.64 -7.57 -3.30
C LEU A 214 21.40 -8.30 -2.20
N ILE A 215 20.69 -8.66 -1.13
CA ILE A 215 21.27 -9.42 -0.03
C ILE A 215 20.54 -10.74 0.06
N PHE A 216 21.23 -11.81 -0.31
CA PHE A 216 20.79 -13.19 -0.11
C PHE A 216 21.15 -13.62 1.30
N VAL A 217 20.24 -14.27 2.01
CA VAL A 217 20.45 -14.82 3.36
C VAL A 217 20.15 -16.31 3.33
N ASP A 218 21.18 -17.13 3.51
CA ASP A 218 21.10 -18.61 3.55
C ASP A 218 20.63 -19.13 4.91
N GLY A 219 19.62 -18.49 5.49
CA GLY A 219 19.05 -18.82 6.79
C GLY A 219 17.78 -18.04 7.06
N ASN A 220 17.46 -17.86 8.34
CA ASN A 220 16.45 -16.90 8.79
C ASN A 220 17.04 -15.49 8.80
N LEU A 221 16.20 -14.49 8.57
CA LEU A 221 16.53 -13.09 8.81
C LEU A 221 15.57 -12.52 9.85
N THR A 222 16.10 -12.02 10.96
CA THR A 222 15.33 -11.25 11.93
C THR A 222 15.62 -9.76 11.72
N ILE A 223 14.57 -8.93 11.63
CA ILE A 223 14.67 -7.48 11.50
C ILE A 223 14.08 -6.85 12.77
N ASP A 224 14.96 -6.38 13.64
CA ASP A 224 14.64 -5.71 14.91
C ASP A 224 15.01 -4.22 14.91
N ALA A 225 15.43 -3.68 13.76
CA ALA A 225 15.65 -2.24 13.57
C ALA A 225 15.12 -1.74 12.22
N GLU A 226 14.90 -0.43 12.14
CA GLU A 226 14.45 0.21 10.91
C GLU A 226 15.47 0.09 9.78
N VAL A 227 14.94 -0.03 8.56
CA VAL A 227 15.73 -0.03 7.33
C VAL A 227 15.41 1.23 6.56
N ARG A 228 16.42 2.08 6.34
CA ARG A 228 16.26 3.40 5.72
C ARG A 228 17.03 3.42 4.40
N VAL A 229 16.30 3.54 3.30
CA VAL A 229 16.81 3.51 1.93
C VAL A 229 16.35 4.77 1.19
N PRO A 230 17.29 5.65 0.79
CA PRO A 230 16.99 6.85 0.03
C PRO A 230 16.21 6.54 -1.26
N ALA A 231 15.40 7.49 -1.73
CA ALA A 231 14.52 7.30 -2.88
C ALA A 231 15.25 7.00 -4.21
N ASN A 232 16.56 7.26 -4.30
CA ASN A 232 17.39 6.92 -5.44
C ASN A 232 18.19 5.61 -5.27
N SER A 233 17.99 4.90 -4.16
CA SER A 233 18.61 3.62 -3.84
C SER A 233 17.59 2.48 -3.88
N PHE A 234 18.10 1.25 -3.97
CA PHE A 234 17.32 0.02 -3.93
C PHE A 234 17.99 -0.99 -3.00
N LEU A 235 17.19 -1.64 -2.16
CA LEU A 235 17.63 -2.75 -1.33
C LEU A 235 16.58 -3.86 -1.41
N ALA A 236 17.05 -5.10 -1.59
CA ALA A 236 16.24 -6.27 -1.36
C ALA A 236 16.94 -7.27 -0.43
N PHE A 237 16.19 -7.80 0.52
CA PHE A 237 16.56 -9.00 1.28
C PHE A 237 15.82 -10.19 0.69
N ILE A 238 16.57 -11.23 0.34
CA ILE A 238 16.06 -12.48 -0.22
C ILE A 238 16.51 -13.60 0.73
N VAL A 239 15.57 -14.24 1.40
CA VAL A 239 15.81 -15.08 2.57
C VAL A 239 15.43 -16.54 2.27
N ARG A 240 16.33 -17.48 2.58
CA ARG A 240 16.17 -18.91 2.27
C ARG A 240 15.19 -19.62 3.18
N ASP A 241 15.13 -19.22 4.44
CA ASP A 241 14.22 -19.79 5.42
C ASP A 241 13.17 -18.71 5.78
N ASN A 242 13.03 -18.31 7.04
CA ASN A 242 11.97 -17.40 7.51
C ASN A 242 12.43 -15.94 7.67
N LEU A 243 11.50 -15.00 7.52
CA LEU A 243 11.71 -13.58 7.80
C LEU A 243 10.87 -13.13 9.00
N GLU A 244 11.52 -12.69 10.05
CA GLU A 244 10.88 -12.31 11.31
C GLU A 244 11.11 -10.83 11.57
N ILE A 245 10.04 -10.06 11.76
CA ILE A 245 10.11 -8.62 12.01
C ILE A 245 9.61 -8.38 13.43
N GLY A 246 10.44 -7.73 14.25
CA GLY A 246 10.10 -7.41 15.62
C GLY A 246 8.88 -6.50 15.72
N LYS A 247 8.12 -6.60 16.82
CA LYS A 247 6.93 -5.78 17.08
C LYS A 247 7.22 -4.30 17.36
N ALA A 248 8.47 -3.98 17.66
CA ALA A 248 8.97 -2.64 17.93
C ALA A 248 10.43 -2.51 17.45
N LEU A 249 10.62 -1.96 16.25
CA LEU A 249 11.95 -1.79 15.65
C LEU A 249 12.78 -0.68 16.29
N LEU A 250 14.06 -0.93 16.57
CA LEU A 250 14.99 0.13 16.92
C LEU A 250 15.00 1.21 15.82
N GLY A 251 14.80 2.48 16.22
CA GLY A 251 14.72 3.63 15.31
C GLY A 251 13.30 4.12 15.03
N GLY A 252 12.28 3.29 15.24
CA GLY A 252 10.87 3.68 15.13
C GLY A 252 10.38 4.48 16.32
N ASP A 253 9.20 5.10 16.19
CA ASP A 253 8.58 5.95 17.20
C ASP A 253 7.04 5.82 17.21
N SER A 254 6.33 6.78 17.80
CA SER A 254 4.85 6.77 17.86
C SER A 254 4.16 6.84 16.49
N SER A 255 4.87 7.28 15.43
CA SER A 255 4.35 7.30 14.06
C SER A 255 4.43 5.92 13.38
N GLY A 256 5.26 5.02 13.90
CA GLY A 256 5.46 3.66 13.43
C GLY A 256 6.93 3.28 13.33
N ASP A 257 7.14 2.05 12.88
CA ASP A 257 8.43 1.47 12.49
C ASP A 257 8.50 1.44 10.96
N GLU A 258 9.62 1.87 10.37
CA GLU A 258 9.79 1.86 8.91
C GLU A 258 10.85 0.85 8.41
N ILE A 259 10.46 0.08 7.38
CA ILE A 259 11.36 -0.76 6.58
C ILE A 259 11.25 -0.35 5.11
N GLN A 260 12.29 0.28 4.58
CA GLN A 260 12.37 0.72 3.18
C GLN A 260 13.12 -0.32 2.34
N ALA A 261 12.57 -1.52 2.15
CA ALA A 261 13.22 -2.57 1.37
C ALA A 261 12.22 -3.50 0.68
N THR A 262 12.66 -4.19 -0.37
CA THR A 262 11.96 -5.37 -0.87
C THR A 262 12.35 -6.58 -0.02
N LEU A 263 11.36 -7.26 0.53
CA LEU A 263 11.51 -8.39 1.42
C LEU A 263 10.93 -9.63 0.75
N ILE A 264 11.77 -10.62 0.51
CA ILE A 264 11.40 -11.89 -0.11
C ILE A 264 11.89 -13.00 0.80
N ALA A 265 11.02 -13.91 1.21
CA ALA A 265 11.36 -15.09 1.99
C ALA A 265 10.85 -16.34 1.28
N GLN A 266 11.60 -17.43 1.33
CA GLN A 266 11.11 -18.73 0.86
C GLN A 266 10.11 -19.33 1.86
N GLY A 267 10.41 -19.24 3.15
CA GLY A 267 9.55 -19.64 4.25
C GLY A 267 8.55 -18.54 4.65
N PHE A 268 8.10 -18.58 5.90
CA PHE A 268 7.09 -17.65 6.39
C PHE A 268 7.67 -16.26 6.66
N ILE A 269 6.77 -15.27 6.74
CA ILE A 269 7.07 -13.92 7.18
C ILE A 269 6.21 -13.58 8.40
N SER A 270 6.75 -12.95 9.44
CA SER A 270 5.98 -12.52 10.63
C SER A 270 6.26 -11.06 10.98
N THR A 271 5.23 -10.21 11.10
CA THR A 271 5.38 -8.75 11.34
C THR A 271 5.45 -8.34 12.83
N ALA A 272 5.32 -9.31 13.74
CA ALA A 272 5.51 -9.18 15.18
C ALA A 272 5.81 -10.56 15.77
N TYR A 273 6.98 -11.13 15.43
CA TYR A 273 7.34 -12.50 15.81
C TYR A 273 7.49 -12.68 17.33
N ASP A 274 7.92 -11.62 18.02
CA ASP A 274 8.22 -11.55 19.45
C ASP A 274 7.01 -11.10 20.30
N ARG A 275 5.80 -11.22 19.76
CA ARG A 275 4.57 -10.97 20.51
C ARG A 275 4.39 -11.99 21.63
N THR A 276 3.84 -11.52 22.73
CA THR A 276 3.56 -12.29 23.95
C THR A 276 2.11 -12.78 24.01
N GLY A 277 1.23 -12.21 23.18
CA GLY A 277 -0.18 -12.60 23.13
C GLY A 277 -0.96 -11.96 21.98
N PRO A 278 -2.24 -12.35 21.79
CA PRO A 278 -3.08 -11.84 20.70
C PRO A 278 -3.66 -10.44 20.95
N THR A 279 -3.63 -9.95 22.19
CA THR A 279 -4.16 -8.63 22.58
C THR A 279 -3.08 -7.60 22.86
N GLU A 280 -1.80 -7.97 22.69
CA GLU A 280 -0.69 -7.04 22.86
C GLU A 280 -0.81 -5.89 21.86
N VAL A 281 -0.58 -4.67 22.35
CA VAL A 281 -0.57 -3.47 21.50
C VAL A 281 0.87 -3.23 21.04
N HIS A 282 1.03 -3.11 19.74
CA HIS A 282 2.30 -2.98 19.05
C HIS A 282 2.41 -1.58 18.41
N ARG A 283 3.61 -1.24 17.91
CA ARG A 283 3.73 -0.08 17.02
C ARG A 283 3.22 -0.43 15.63
N ARG A 284 2.91 0.58 14.84
CA ARG A 284 2.59 0.42 13.42
C ARG A 284 3.83 0.00 12.64
N LEU A 285 3.70 -0.85 11.62
CA LEU A 285 4.77 -1.16 10.66
C LEU A 285 4.49 -0.54 9.30
N ILE A 286 5.50 0.09 8.72
CA ILE A 286 5.45 0.68 7.39
C ILE A 286 6.55 0.06 6.54
N ILE A 287 6.18 -0.76 5.57
CA ILE A 287 7.10 -1.36 4.61
C ILE A 287 6.99 -0.56 3.31
N SER A 288 7.96 0.32 3.08
CA SER A 288 8.12 1.09 1.85
C SER A 288 8.77 0.24 0.75
N GLY A 289 8.15 -0.87 0.37
CA GLY A 289 8.69 -1.85 -0.56
C GLY A 289 7.71 -2.99 -0.86
N ASN A 290 8.23 -4.21 -1.01
CA ASN A 290 7.41 -5.40 -1.29
C ASN A 290 7.61 -6.43 -0.18
N LEU A 291 6.60 -7.24 0.08
CA LEU A 291 6.65 -8.34 1.04
C LEU A 291 6.16 -9.61 0.34
N VAL A 292 7.03 -10.61 0.20
CA VAL A 292 6.75 -11.80 -0.63
C VAL A 292 7.21 -13.08 0.08
N SER A 293 6.28 -14.01 0.33
CA SER A 293 6.62 -15.40 0.69
C SER A 293 6.51 -16.31 -0.53
N LEU A 294 7.59 -17.02 -0.88
CA LEU A 294 7.68 -17.83 -2.11
C LEU A 294 7.06 -19.21 -1.97
N ALA A 295 6.92 -19.76 -0.75
CA ALA A 295 6.31 -21.07 -0.54
C ALA A 295 5.41 -21.19 0.70
N ASP A 296 5.34 -20.19 1.57
CA ASP A 296 4.65 -20.29 2.85
C ASP A 296 3.69 -19.10 3.08
N THR A 297 3.58 -18.66 4.34
CA THR A 297 2.56 -17.79 4.89
C THR A 297 3.14 -16.45 5.33
N ILE A 298 2.37 -15.37 5.19
CA ILE A 298 2.68 -14.08 5.81
C ILE A 298 1.73 -13.86 6.98
N PHE A 299 2.28 -13.73 8.18
CA PHE A 299 1.56 -13.48 9.41
C PHE A 299 1.61 -11.98 9.76
N PHE A 300 0.46 -11.31 9.59
CA PHE A 300 0.25 -9.94 10.05
C PHE A 300 -0.24 -9.96 11.50
N TYR A 301 0.69 -9.78 12.44
CA TYR A 301 0.44 -9.93 13.87
C TYR A 301 0.41 -8.62 14.65
N ARG A 302 0.59 -7.46 14.01
CA ARG A 302 0.52 -6.19 14.72
C ARG A 302 -0.92 -5.83 15.03
N ASN A 303 -1.05 -5.08 16.11
CA ASN A 303 -2.33 -4.72 16.71
C ASN A 303 -2.14 -3.36 17.38
N LEU A 304 -2.85 -2.33 16.93
CA LEU A 304 -2.75 -0.98 17.50
C LEU A 304 -3.78 -0.73 18.62
N GLY A 305 -4.48 -1.77 19.07
CA GLY A 305 -5.64 -1.66 19.96
C GLY A 305 -6.89 -1.20 19.22
N ASP A 306 -8.04 -1.25 19.91
CA ASP A 306 -9.36 -1.05 19.26
C ASP A 306 -9.53 0.36 18.67
N GLY A 307 -8.92 1.39 19.28
CA GLY A 307 -8.94 2.76 18.75
C GLY A 307 -7.99 2.98 17.58
N GLY A 308 -6.78 2.42 17.63
CA GLY A 308 -5.75 2.61 16.60
C GLY A 308 -6.04 1.83 15.31
N ASN A 309 -6.52 0.58 15.44
CA ASN A 309 -6.85 -0.26 14.29
C ASN A 309 -8.03 0.29 13.47
N GLY A 310 -8.92 1.08 14.08
CA GLY A 310 -10.08 1.67 13.40
C GLY A 310 -9.74 2.83 12.45
N THR A 311 -8.57 3.46 12.62
CA THR A 311 -8.16 4.65 11.85
C THR A 311 -6.78 4.53 11.20
N THR A 312 -6.03 3.47 11.50
CA THR A 312 -4.66 3.32 11.01
C THR A 312 -4.33 1.84 10.79
N PRO A 313 -3.82 1.47 9.60
CA PRO A 313 -3.40 0.10 9.36
C PRO A 313 -2.21 -0.25 10.25
N ALA A 314 -2.32 -1.35 11.00
CA ALA A 314 -1.25 -1.86 11.86
C ALA A 314 0.00 -2.24 11.04
N GLU A 315 -0.21 -2.72 9.82
CA GLU A 315 0.81 -2.92 8.80
C GLU A 315 0.41 -2.23 7.49
N LEU A 316 1.28 -1.33 7.03
CA LEU A 316 1.18 -0.68 5.74
C LEU A 316 2.31 -1.18 4.84
N VAL A 317 1.99 -1.85 3.73
CA VAL A 317 2.98 -2.23 2.71
C VAL A 317 2.72 -1.41 1.46
N SER A 318 3.59 -0.44 1.17
CA SER A 318 3.48 0.41 -0.01
C SER A 318 4.78 0.39 -0.80
N PRO A 319 4.82 -0.22 -2.00
CA PRO A 319 5.97 -0.09 -2.85
C PRO A 319 6.00 1.33 -3.41
N ARG A 320 7.14 2.01 -3.24
CA ARG A 320 7.38 3.23 -4.00
C ARG A 320 7.50 2.86 -5.47
N ILE A 321 6.77 3.53 -6.35
CA ILE A 321 6.80 3.31 -7.82
C ILE A 321 8.24 3.24 -8.36
N ARG A 322 9.16 4.04 -7.79
CA ARG A 322 10.59 4.01 -8.15
C ARG A 322 11.29 2.73 -7.71
N THR A 323 11.04 2.25 -6.50
CA THR A 323 11.55 0.96 -6.00
C THR A 323 11.01 -0.19 -6.82
N PHE A 324 9.76 -0.11 -7.29
CA PHE A 324 9.16 -1.07 -8.22
C PHE A 324 9.86 -1.07 -9.59
N ILE A 325 10.08 0.11 -10.19
CA ILE A 325 10.83 0.24 -11.45
C ILE A 325 12.27 -0.28 -11.29
N GLN A 326 12.92 0.00 -10.16
CA GLN A 326 14.27 -0.48 -9.86
C GLN A 326 14.30 -2.00 -9.65
N ALA A 327 13.34 -2.58 -8.92
CA ALA A 327 13.20 -4.03 -8.76
C ALA A 327 13.07 -4.72 -10.11
N LYS A 328 12.22 -4.20 -11.01
CA LYS A 328 12.05 -4.69 -12.39
C LYS A 328 13.33 -4.59 -13.22
N ASN A 329 14.14 -3.56 -13.00
CA ASN A 329 15.41 -3.39 -13.72
C ASN A 329 16.52 -4.29 -13.18
N ILE A 330 16.48 -4.66 -11.89
CA ILE A 330 17.53 -5.41 -11.20
C ILE A 330 17.25 -6.92 -11.21
N LEU A 331 16.01 -7.35 -10.97
CA LEU A 331 15.61 -8.76 -10.89
C LEU A 331 15.20 -9.35 -12.26
N ALA A 332 15.72 -8.78 -13.36
CA ALA A 332 15.26 -9.01 -14.74
C ALA A 332 13.73 -8.88 -14.87
N LYS A 333 13.12 -9.19 -16.03
CA LYS A 333 11.66 -9.36 -16.10
C LYS A 333 11.34 -10.58 -15.22
N PRO A 334 10.79 -10.42 -14.00
CA PRO A 334 10.39 -11.60 -13.25
C PRO A 334 9.32 -12.27 -14.11
N ARG A 335 9.34 -13.61 -14.22
CA ARG A 335 8.16 -14.35 -14.67
C ARG A 335 6.99 -14.21 -13.68
N ILE A 336 7.18 -13.45 -12.60
CA ILE A 336 6.09 -12.89 -11.83
C ILE A 336 5.42 -11.84 -12.72
N PHE A 337 4.35 -12.26 -13.41
CA PHE A 337 3.53 -11.37 -14.21
C PHE A 337 2.84 -10.35 -13.30
N TRP A 338 3.43 -9.17 -13.20
CA TRP A 338 2.76 -8.03 -12.59
C TRP A 338 2.08 -7.23 -13.69
N ARG A 339 0.75 -7.23 -13.69
CA ARG A 339 -0.05 -6.33 -14.54
C ARG A 339 -0.88 -5.43 -13.63
N GLU A 340 -0.64 -4.13 -13.73
CA GLU A 340 -1.56 -3.12 -13.20
C GLU A 340 -2.88 -3.31 -13.96
N ILE A 341 -3.93 -3.72 -13.24
CA ILE A 341 -5.28 -3.77 -13.79
C ILE A 341 -5.98 -2.51 -13.26
N PRO A 342 -6.22 -1.49 -14.11
CA PRO A 342 -7.06 -0.38 -13.74
C PRO A 342 -8.43 -0.91 -13.31
N ALA A 343 -8.97 -0.40 -12.21
CA ALA A 343 -10.35 -0.63 -11.85
C ALA A 343 -11.26 -0.11 -12.96
N GLY A 344 -12.06 -0.97 -13.56
CA GLY A 344 -13.14 -0.58 -14.48
C GLY A 344 -13.33 -1.50 -15.67
N PHE A 345 -14.23 -2.48 -15.49
CA PHE A 345 -15.42 -2.57 -16.34
C PHE A 345 -16.65 -2.61 -15.44
#